data_AF-A0A641RVU1-F1
#
_entry.id   AF-A0A641RVU1-F1
#
_cell.length_a   1.000
_cell.length_b   1.000
_cell.length_c   1.000
_cell.angle_alpha   90.00
_cell.angle_beta   90.00
_cell.angle_gamma   90.00
#
_symmetry.space_group_name_H-M   'P 1'
#
loop_
_entity.id
_entity.type
_entity.pdbx_description
1 polymer ?
#
loop_
_entity_poly.entity_id
_entity_poly.type
_entity_poly.pdbx_seq_one_letter_code
_entity_poly.pdbx_strand_id
1 'polypeptide(L)'
;ECTVDAATRDNYLGIARWFRAWFYYDKLTQYGEVPWFGSEIQSYQYDVMYKERDSRDVIIKNMIEDLDFAYEHIQATSSVNSSTLTKWAAAALKSRVCLFEAAYRRYHKLTGLEITPEELYRHAASAAKLVMDNSGLSLNTATGTKGAYRDLFYLEAPITSEVILAVCANSASGIYGTQNYWYNSLSYGKGWSLVRPFVNTYLKLDGTPFTAETGYETKNFVEEMKNRDLRLAQTIRGLDFKRDGKAVVADMTVCLTGYHVIKYSLDDTKYDNNEKNNNSIPLLRYAEVLLNYAEAQAELGGLTDADWNTTIGALRRRAGITGGTEKLPTTVDSYLQQVFYPNITNPVLLEIRRERAIELVAEGTRFNDLRRWKCGELIEELPWTGMHISALNVDIDLNGDGTPDCYFTDNGTQSSNKDCKTVNVKNETGLYATANAAGGYDLRYNPGSGNRIWYDDDRQYLYPVPAQVIRDYESAGYKLSQNPNWN
;
A
#
# COMPACT_ATOMS: atom_id res chain seq x y z
N GLU A 1 11.74 45.96 16.04
CA GLU A 1 11.54 44.50 16.13
C GLU A 1 10.32 44.14 15.31
N CYS A 2 10.43 43.25 14.33
CA CYS A 2 9.28 42.74 13.61
C CYS A 2 8.67 41.64 14.47
N THR A 3 7.60 41.94 15.20
CA THR A 3 6.88 40.95 16.02
C THR A 3 5.85 40.25 15.13
N VAL A 4 6.14 39.00 14.76
CA VAL A 4 5.12 38.12 14.15
C VAL A 4 4.10 37.80 15.24
N ASP A 5 2.81 37.90 14.94
CA ASP A 5 1.76 37.57 15.89
C ASP A 5 1.82 36.08 16.27
N ALA A 6 1.39 35.76 17.49
CA ALA A 6 1.52 34.41 18.04
C ALA A 6 0.80 33.37 17.19
N ALA A 7 -0.40 33.69 16.67
CA ALA A 7 -1.19 32.73 15.89
C ALA A 7 -0.53 32.41 14.54
N THR A 8 0.02 33.40 13.85
CA THR A 8 0.79 33.20 12.60
C THR A 8 2.05 32.39 12.88
N ARG A 9 2.81 32.75 13.93
CA ARG A 9 4.01 32.01 14.33
C ARG A 9 3.69 30.54 14.63
N ASP A 10 2.66 30.29 15.43
CA ASP A 10 2.30 28.96 15.89
C ASP A 10 1.72 28.11 14.74
N ASN A 11 1.03 28.73 13.78
CA ASN A 11 0.64 28.05 12.53
C ASN A 11 1.85 27.52 11.75
N TYR A 12 2.86 28.35 11.48
CA TYR A 12 4.06 27.90 10.76
C TYR A 12 4.88 26.90 11.57
N LEU A 13 4.92 27.05 12.90
CA LEU A 13 5.55 26.06 13.77
C LEU A 13 4.81 24.73 13.73
N GLY A 14 3.47 24.73 13.67
CA GLY A 14 2.65 23.54 13.48
C GLY A 14 2.96 22.83 12.15
N ILE A 15 3.07 23.60 11.06
CA ILE A 15 3.49 23.06 9.75
C ILE A 15 4.88 22.41 9.83
N ALA A 16 5.86 23.09 10.45
CA ALA A 16 7.22 22.58 10.59
C ALA A 16 7.28 21.30 11.44
N ARG A 17 6.54 21.26 12.55
CA ARG A 17 6.44 20.07 13.43
C ARG A 17 5.76 18.90 12.74
N TRP A 18 4.74 19.15 11.92
CA TRP A 18 4.15 18.10 11.10
C TRP A 18 5.18 17.46 10.16
N PHE A 19 5.99 18.26 9.47
CA PHE A 19 7.07 17.73 8.61
C PHE A 19 8.14 17.00 9.41
N ARG A 20 8.51 17.51 10.58
CA ARG A 20 9.43 16.79 11.47
C ARG A 20 8.89 15.41 11.82
N ALA A 21 7.63 15.31 12.24
CA ALA A 21 6.97 14.03 12.49
C ALA A 21 6.94 13.16 11.22
N TRP A 22 6.62 13.70 10.05
CA TRP A 22 6.66 12.94 8.79
C TRP A 22 8.06 12.36 8.51
N PHE A 23 9.12 13.14 8.68
CA PHE A 23 10.49 12.68 8.46
C PHE A 23 10.99 11.70 9.53
N TYR A 24 10.52 11.82 10.77
CA TYR A 24 10.85 10.86 11.82
C TYR A 24 10.03 9.58 11.72
N TYR A 25 8.82 9.62 11.17
CA TYR A 25 8.05 8.41 10.87
C TYR A 25 8.80 7.52 9.87
N ASP A 26 9.31 8.11 8.80
CA ASP A 26 10.15 7.40 7.82
C ASP A 26 11.37 6.75 8.51
N LYS A 27 12.12 7.52 9.32
CA LYS A 27 13.27 7.00 10.07
C LYS A 27 12.91 5.91 11.08
N LEU A 28 11.84 6.09 11.85
CA LEU A 28 11.37 5.14 12.85
C LEU A 28 10.97 3.83 12.19
N THR A 29 10.24 3.92 11.07
CA THR A 29 9.84 2.73 10.32
C THR A 29 11.04 2.09 9.66
N GLN A 30 12.06 2.83 9.19
CA GLN A 30 13.21 2.25 8.51
C GLN A 30 14.26 1.68 9.49
N TYR A 31 14.72 2.48 10.45
CA TYR A 31 15.86 2.19 11.32
C TYR A 31 15.47 1.91 12.78
N GLY A 32 14.22 2.13 13.18
CA GLY A 32 13.81 1.97 14.58
C GLY A 32 14.29 3.16 15.41
N GLU A 33 15.14 2.91 16.39
CA GLU A 33 15.72 3.97 17.22
C GLU A 33 16.65 4.85 16.38
N VAL A 34 16.59 6.17 16.56
CA VAL A 34 17.44 7.16 15.87
C VAL A 34 17.62 8.36 16.79
N PRO A 35 18.70 9.15 16.64
CA PRO A 35 18.84 10.41 17.35
C PRO A 35 17.66 11.36 17.05
N TRP A 36 16.97 11.84 18.08
CA TRP A 36 15.88 12.81 17.99
C TRP A 36 16.38 14.24 18.17
N PHE A 37 16.07 15.10 17.22
CA PHE A 37 16.45 16.51 17.19
C PHE A 37 15.21 17.39 17.26
N GLY A 38 14.88 17.82 18.49
CA GLY A 38 13.71 18.64 18.82
C GLY A 38 13.91 20.15 18.59
N SER A 39 15.12 20.59 18.29
CA SER A 39 15.48 21.98 18.06
C SER A 39 16.52 22.08 16.95
N GLU A 40 16.77 23.31 16.49
CA GLU A 40 17.93 23.58 15.63
C GLU A 40 19.23 23.17 16.33
N ILE A 41 20.20 22.77 15.52
CA ILE A 41 21.54 22.38 15.94
C ILE A 41 22.52 23.34 15.27
N GLN A 42 23.35 23.99 16.07
CA GLN A 42 24.39 24.87 15.56
C GLN A 42 25.63 24.07 15.17
N SER A 43 26.40 24.55 14.20
CA SER A 43 27.54 23.82 13.61
C SER A 43 28.66 23.47 14.60
N TYR A 44 28.72 24.16 15.74
CA TYR A 44 29.68 23.92 16.82
C TYR A 44 29.17 22.97 17.91
N GLN A 45 27.91 22.53 17.86
CA GLN A 45 27.30 21.64 18.86
C GLN A 45 27.53 20.17 18.50
N TYR A 46 28.80 19.76 18.42
CA TYR A 46 29.19 18.40 18.03
C TYR A 46 28.58 17.33 18.95
N ASP A 47 28.53 17.55 20.26
CA ASP A 47 27.92 16.61 21.22
C ASP A 47 26.44 16.36 20.95
N VAL A 48 25.74 17.36 20.41
CA VAL A 48 24.33 17.23 20.01
C VAL A 48 24.27 16.52 18.67
N MET A 49 25.02 16.99 17.67
CA MET A 49 24.97 16.46 16.31
C MET A 49 25.33 14.97 16.22
N TYR A 50 26.28 14.54 17.03
CA TYR A 50 26.79 13.16 17.09
C TYR A 50 26.30 12.40 18.33
N LYS A 51 25.16 12.79 18.89
CA LYS A 51 24.57 12.05 20.01
C LYS A 51 24.10 10.67 19.58
N GLU A 52 24.10 9.75 20.54
CA GLU A 52 23.61 8.40 20.30
C GLU A 52 22.08 8.36 20.06
N ARG A 53 21.59 7.24 19.55
CA ARG A 53 20.17 6.96 19.28
C ARG A 53 19.32 7.17 20.53
N ASP A 54 18.17 7.82 20.35
CA ASP A 54 17.14 7.88 21.38
C ASP A 54 16.20 6.68 21.27
N SER A 55 15.59 6.32 22.41
CA SER A 55 14.66 5.20 22.46
C SER A 55 13.42 5.42 21.59
N ARG A 56 12.77 4.32 21.22
CA ARG A 56 11.49 4.40 20.49
C ARG A 56 10.42 5.20 21.26
N ASP A 57 10.47 5.20 22.60
CA ASP A 57 9.59 6.01 23.45
C ASP A 57 9.83 7.50 23.31
N VAL A 58 11.11 7.93 23.31
CA VAL A 58 11.44 9.34 23.09
C VAL A 58 10.94 9.79 21.72
N ILE A 59 11.20 9.00 20.68
CA ILE A 59 10.81 9.35 19.30
C ILE A 59 9.28 9.43 19.19
N ILE A 60 8.55 8.40 19.62
CA ILE A 60 7.10 8.36 19.46
C ILE A 60 6.40 9.43 20.30
N LYS A 61 6.89 9.68 21.53
CA LYS A 61 6.34 10.73 22.40
C LYS A 61 6.46 12.09 21.73
N ASN A 62 7.64 12.44 21.24
CA ASN A 62 7.85 13.73 20.60
C ASN A 62 7.08 13.84 19.26
N MET A 63 6.96 12.76 18.48
CA MET A 63 6.13 12.76 17.27
C MET A 63 4.64 12.99 17.61
N ILE A 64 4.12 12.40 18.67
CA ILE A 64 2.75 12.62 19.13
C ILE A 64 2.57 14.09 19.55
N GLU A 65 3.50 14.63 20.35
CA GLU A 65 3.49 16.04 20.76
C GLU A 65 3.55 17.00 19.56
N ASP A 66 4.37 16.70 18.55
CA ASP A 66 4.47 17.48 17.32
C ASP A 66 3.16 17.49 16.52
N LEU A 67 2.50 16.34 16.43
CA LEU A 67 1.25 16.20 15.68
C LEU A 67 0.05 16.77 16.43
N ASP A 68 0.05 16.73 17.76
CA ASP A 68 -0.94 17.42 18.58
C ASP A 68 -0.81 18.93 18.45
N PHE A 69 0.42 19.46 18.55
CA PHE A 69 0.68 20.88 18.31
C PHE A 69 0.26 21.30 16.90
N ALA A 70 0.59 20.49 15.88
CA ALA A 70 0.20 20.75 14.51
C ALA A 70 -1.33 20.76 14.34
N TYR A 71 -2.05 19.83 14.95
CA TYR A 71 -3.52 19.80 14.91
C TYR A 71 -4.15 21.04 15.58
N GLU A 72 -3.59 21.49 16.70
CA GLU A 72 -4.10 22.64 17.46
C GLU A 72 -3.85 23.97 16.73
N HIS A 73 -2.68 24.14 16.12
CA HIS A 73 -2.22 25.45 15.66
C HIS A 73 -2.26 25.67 14.14
N ILE A 74 -2.33 24.62 13.31
CA ILE A 74 -2.52 24.81 11.86
C ILE A 74 -3.92 25.39 11.64
N GLN A 75 -3.96 26.60 11.07
CA GLN A 75 -5.20 27.36 10.87
C GLN A 75 -6.03 26.80 9.71
N ALA A 76 -5.38 26.20 8.71
CA ALA A 76 -6.05 25.64 7.55
C ALA A 76 -6.92 24.42 7.95
N THR A 77 -8.22 24.54 7.70
CA THR A 77 -9.22 23.49 7.92
C THR A 77 -9.70 22.84 6.62
N SER A 78 -9.32 23.41 5.48
CA SER A 78 -9.59 22.90 4.14
C SER A 78 -8.38 23.17 3.25
N SER A 79 -8.33 22.48 2.10
CA SER A 79 -7.27 22.65 1.14
C SER A 79 -7.83 22.72 -0.28
N VAL A 80 -7.40 23.72 -1.04
CA VAL A 80 -7.60 23.74 -2.48
C VAL A 80 -6.72 22.65 -3.08
N ASN A 81 -7.30 21.74 -3.86
CA ASN A 81 -6.62 20.62 -4.51
C ASN A 81 -5.83 19.70 -3.55
N SER A 82 -6.12 19.68 -2.25
CA SER A 82 -5.37 18.87 -1.26
C SER A 82 -3.86 19.17 -1.20
N SER A 83 -3.41 20.36 -1.61
CA SER A 83 -1.98 20.76 -1.61
C SER A 83 -1.56 21.60 -0.40
N THR A 84 -2.50 21.93 0.48
CA THR A 84 -2.29 22.72 1.69
C THR A 84 -2.34 21.80 2.89
N LEU A 85 -1.32 21.88 3.75
CA LEU A 85 -1.33 21.14 5.00
C LEU A 85 -2.43 21.69 5.91
N THR A 86 -3.39 20.85 6.26
CA THR A 86 -4.49 21.18 7.17
C THR A 86 -4.29 20.50 8.52
N LYS A 87 -5.00 20.95 9.55
CA LYS A 87 -5.04 20.23 10.83
C LYS A 87 -5.50 18.77 10.69
N TRP A 88 -6.36 18.47 9.71
CA TRP A 88 -6.81 17.09 9.44
C TRP A 88 -5.68 16.19 8.94
N ALA A 89 -4.72 16.74 8.20
CA ALA A 89 -3.49 16.02 7.83
C ALA A 89 -2.63 15.68 9.05
N ALA A 90 -2.63 16.52 10.10
CA ALA A 90 -1.94 16.21 11.36
C ALA A 90 -2.61 15.06 12.12
N ALA A 91 -3.94 15.10 12.28
CA ALA A 91 -4.68 14.02 12.93
C ALA A 91 -4.59 12.69 12.16
N ALA A 92 -4.69 12.73 10.82
CA ALA A 92 -4.54 11.55 9.97
C ALA A 92 -3.13 10.94 10.08
N LEU A 93 -2.08 11.78 10.08
CA LEU A 93 -0.70 11.30 10.26
C LEU A 93 -0.48 10.73 11.66
N LYS A 94 -1.03 11.36 12.72
CA LYS A 94 -0.97 10.83 14.09
C LYS A 94 -1.59 9.44 14.17
N SER A 95 -2.73 9.26 13.50
CA SER A 95 -3.37 7.94 13.42
C SER A 95 -2.46 6.89 12.80
N ARG A 96 -1.85 7.18 11.64
CA ARG A 96 -0.91 6.28 10.95
C ARG A 96 0.31 5.94 11.80
N VAL A 97 0.96 6.95 12.38
CA VAL A 97 2.15 6.83 13.22
C VAL A 97 1.89 5.93 14.42
N CYS A 98 0.82 6.23 15.17
CA CYS A 98 0.49 5.48 16.38
C CYS A 98 0.06 4.05 16.06
N LEU A 99 -0.70 3.84 14.97
CA LEU A 99 -1.10 2.50 14.53
C LEU A 99 0.11 1.65 14.14
N PHE A 100 1.07 2.22 13.41
CA PHE A 100 2.29 1.53 13.05
C PHE A 100 3.04 1.07 14.30
N GLU A 101 3.29 2.01 15.21
CA GLU A 101 4.11 1.74 16.39
C GLU A 101 3.42 0.79 17.37
N ALA A 102 2.11 0.91 17.55
CA ALA A 102 1.31 -0.01 18.37
C ALA A 102 1.43 -1.45 17.87
N ALA A 103 1.17 -1.66 16.57
CA ALA A 103 1.26 -2.96 15.94
C ALA A 103 2.69 -3.50 16.01
N TYR A 104 3.69 -2.68 15.69
CA TYR A 104 5.09 -3.09 15.74
C TYR A 104 5.45 -3.58 17.15
N ARG A 105 5.15 -2.80 18.20
CA ARG A 105 5.41 -3.22 19.60
C ARG A 105 4.70 -4.53 19.96
N ARG A 106 3.42 -4.66 19.59
CA ARG A 106 2.59 -5.83 19.90
C ARG A 106 3.10 -7.09 19.22
N TYR A 107 3.24 -7.07 17.89
CA TYR A 107 3.57 -8.26 17.10
C TYR A 107 5.04 -8.65 17.21
N HIS A 108 5.93 -7.69 17.45
CA HIS A 108 7.34 -7.96 17.76
C HIS A 108 7.59 -8.29 19.23
N LYS A 109 6.57 -8.21 20.08
CA LYS A 109 6.64 -8.48 21.53
C LYS A 109 7.74 -7.66 22.21
N LEU A 110 7.84 -6.37 21.85
CA LEU A 110 8.83 -5.48 22.45
C LEU A 110 8.52 -5.29 23.95
N THR A 111 9.55 -5.35 24.79
CA THR A 111 9.45 -5.24 26.25
C THR A 111 10.27 -4.06 26.78
N GLY A 112 9.94 -3.57 27.98
CA GLY A 112 10.72 -2.51 28.64
C GLY A 112 10.47 -1.10 28.10
N LEU A 113 9.42 -0.92 27.30
CA LEU A 113 8.98 0.38 26.80
C LEU A 113 7.93 0.96 27.76
N GLU A 114 8.00 2.27 27.98
CA GLU A 114 7.08 3.02 28.85
C GLU A 114 5.70 3.14 28.23
N ILE A 115 5.62 3.41 26.92
CA ILE A 115 4.36 3.59 26.21
C ILE A 115 3.84 2.23 25.73
N THR A 116 2.63 1.86 26.14
CA THR A 116 2.09 0.54 25.81
C THR A 116 1.51 0.49 24.38
N PRO A 117 1.44 -0.68 23.72
CA PRO A 117 0.69 -0.84 22.48
C PRO A 117 -0.76 -0.34 22.60
N GLU A 118 -1.42 -0.62 23.73
CA GLU A 118 -2.81 -0.23 23.97
C GLU A 118 -2.99 1.30 24.04
N GLU A 119 -2.04 2.02 24.63
CA GLU A 119 -2.03 3.49 24.61
C GLU A 119 -1.89 4.03 23.19
N LEU A 120 -0.98 3.47 22.40
CA LEU A 120 -0.78 3.88 21.02
C LEU A 120 -1.99 3.55 20.13
N TYR A 121 -2.63 2.40 20.32
CA TYR A 121 -3.90 2.10 19.64
C TYR A 121 -5.00 3.10 20.04
N ARG A 122 -5.08 3.52 21.31
CA ARG A 122 -6.02 4.58 21.72
C ARG A 122 -5.71 5.92 21.06
N HIS A 123 -4.44 6.30 20.95
CA HIS A 123 -4.04 7.51 20.21
C HIS A 123 -4.40 7.39 18.72
N ALA A 124 -4.18 6.23 18.11
CA ALA A 124 -4.50 5.98 16.72
C ALA A 124 -6.01 6.07 16.43
N ALA A 125 -6.82 5.41 17.25
CA ALA A 125 -8.27 5.41 17.17
C ALA A 125 -8.85 6.80 17.41
N SER A 126 -8.42 7.50 18.47
CA SER A 126 -8.91 8.86 18.78
C SER A 126 -8.57 9.85 17.67
N ALA A 127 -7.35 9.81 17.13
CA ALA A 127 -6.95 10.71 16.05
C ALA A 127 -7.72 10.42 14.75
N ALA A 128 -7.96 9.15 14.42
CA ALA A 128 -8.79 8.80 13.27
C ALA A 128 -10.26 9.24 13.47
N LYS A 129 -10.84 8.98 14.64
CA LYS A 129 -12.22 9.33 14.97
C LYS A 129 -12.44 10.84 14.91
N LEU A 130 -11.45 11.62 15.35
CA LEU A 130 -11.47 13.09 15.24
C LEU A 130 -11.64 13.56 13.80
N VAL A 131 -10.92 12.94 12.85
CA VAL A 131 -11.07 13.21 11.41
C VAL A 131 -12.43 12.74 10.91
N MET A 132 -12.85 11.52 11.23
CA MET A 132 -14.14 10.95 10.83
C MET A 132 -15.33 11.83 11.24
N ASP A 133 -15.31 12.36 12.46
CA ASP A 133 -16.45 13.07 13.02
C ASP A 133 -16.51 14.55 12.61
N ASN A 134 -15.35 15.18 12.33
CA ASN A 134 -15.28 16.64 12.28
C ASN A 134 -14.68 17.23 10.98
N SER A 135 -14.05 16.42 10.13
CA SER A 135 -13.36 16.95 8.95
C SER A 135 -14.27 17.31 7.78
N GLY A 136 -15.47 16.72 7.72
CA GLY A 136 -16.35 16.80 6.54
C GLY A 136 -15.89 15.97 5.34
N LEU A 137 -14.83 15.17 5.50
CA LEU A 137 -14.34 14.27 4.46
C LEU A 137 -15.28 13.07 4.26
N SER A 138 -15.25 12.51 3.06
CA SER A 138 -16.08 11.37 2.66
C SER A 138 -15.41 10.55 1.56
N LEU A 139 -15.79 9.28 1.42
CA LEU A 139 -15.33 8.45 0.31
C LEU A 139 -15.86 8.99 -1.01
N ASN A 140 -15.04 8.98 -2.06
CA ASN A 140 -15.47 9.32 -3.40
C ASN A 140 -16.46 8.28 -3.92
N THR A 141 -17.62 8.75 -4.36
CA THR A 141 -18.68 7.96 -5.00
C THR A 141 -19.20 8.60 -6.28
N ALA A 142 -18.59 9.68 -6.75
CA ALA A 142 -19.15 10.57 -7.78
C ALA A 142 -19.42 9.86 -9.12
N THR A 143 -18.57 8.92 -9.52
CA THR A 143 -18.69 8.14 -10.77
C THR A 143 -19.21 6.73 -10.54
N GLY A 144 -19.86 6.49 -9.40
CA GLY A 144 -20.39 5.18 -9.02
C GLY A 144 -19.30 4.13 -8.73
N THR A 145 -19.71 2.87 -8.59
CA THR A 145 -18.84 1.80 -8.08
C THR A 145 -17.76 1.34 -9.07
N LYS A 146 -17.92 1.63 -10.36
CA LYS A 146 -16.98 1.23 -11.43
C LYS A 146 -15.91 2.28 -11.76
N GLY A 147 -16.02 3.51 -11.25
CA GLY A 147 -15.07 4.59 -11.53
C GLY A 147 -14.51 5.28 -10.28
N ALA A 148 -15.31 5.38 -9.22
CA ALA A 148 -15.00 6.33 -8.14
C ALA A 148 -13.73 6.00 -7.36
N TYR A 149 -13.31 4.72 -7.34
CA TYR A 149 -12.03 4.35 -6.75
C TYR A 149 -10.86 4.76 -7.65
N ARG A 150 -10.94 4.50 -8.97
CA ARG A 150 -9.87 4.84 -9.91
C ARG A 150 -9.66 6.35 -10.06
N ASP A 151 -10.73 7.14 -9.99
CA ASP A 151 -10.71 8.61 -10.06
C ASP A 151 -9.68 9.25 -9.13
N LEU A 152 -9.47 8.65 -7.95
CA LEU A 152 -8.54 9.15 -6.94
C LEU A 152 -7.07 9.15 -7.41
N PHE A 153 -6.74 8.39 -8.45
CA PHE A 153 -5.35 8.08 -8.82
C PHE A 153 -4.98 8.46 -10.25
N TYR A 154 -5.94 8.83 -11.10
CA TYR A 154 -5.69 9.16 -12.52
C TYR A 154 -6.03 10.60 -12.90
N LEU A 155 -6.67 11.37 -12.00
CA LEU A 155 -7.03 12.77 -12.28
C LEU A 155 -5.89 13.74 -11.94
N GLU A 156 -5.81 14.83 -12.70
CA GLU A 156 -4.88 15.93 -12.42
C GLU A 156 -5.27 16.68 -11.14
N ALA A 157 -6.54 17.03 -10.98
CA ALA A 157 -7.03 17.61 -9.73
C ALA A 157 -7.41 16.51 -8.72
N PRO A 158 -6.83 16.49 -7.51
CA PRO A 158 -7.25 15.55 -6.47
C PRO A 158 -8.72 15.71 -6.08
N ILE A 159 -9.39 14.60 -5.80
CA ILE A 159 -10.76 14.60 -5.25
C ILE A 159 -10.70 14.99 -3.77
N THR A 160 -10.89 16.28 -3.49
CA THR A 160 -10.72 16.87 -2.16
C THR A 160 -11.72 16.41 -1.10
N SER A 161 -12.79 15.71 -1.49
CA SER A 161 -13.70 15.08 -0.52
C SER A 161 -13.07 13.89 0.19
N GLU A 162 -12.17 13.14 -0.48
CA GLU A 162 -11.50 11.97 0.09
C GLU A 162 -10.01 12.21 0.34
N VAL A 163 -9.32 12.95 -0.54
CA VAL A 163 -7.88 13.19 -0.45
C VAL A 163 -7.60 14.30 0.57
N ILE A 164 -6.78 13.99 1.58
CA ILE A 164 -6.44 14.90 2.68
C ILE A 164 -5.20 15.73 2.33
N LEU A 165 -4.21 15.07 1.72
CA LEU A 165 -2.95 15.67 1.30
C LEU A 165 -2.46 14.96 0.05
N ALA A 166 -1.97 15.71 -0.94
CA ALA A 166 -1.44 15.19 -2.20
C ALA A 166 -0.18 15.94 -2.65
N VAL A 167 0.64 15.25 -3.44
CA VAL A 167 1.59 15.90 -4.35
C VAL A 167 0.83 16.19 -5.64
N CYS A 168 0.59 17.47 -5.91
CA CYS A 168 -0.24 17.87 -7.05
C CYS A 168 0.60 17.97 -8.33
N ALA A 169 0.19 17.22 -9.34
CA ALA A 169 0.60 17.48 -10.71
C ALA A 169 -0.10 18.74 -11.24
N ASN A 170 0.54 19.43 -12.17
CA ASN A 170 -0.01 20.63 -12.80
C ASN A 170 0.63 20.79 -14.19
N SER A 171 -0.14 20.49 -15.22
CA SER A 171 0.33 20.57 -16.60
C SER A 171 0.71 22.00 -17.01
N ALA A 172 -0.02 23.00 -16.52
CA ALA A 172 0.24 24.40 -16.82
C ALA A 172 1.56 24.92 -16.20
N SER A 173 1.98 24.33 -15.08
CA SER A 173 3.25 24.67 -14.40
C SER A 173 4.39 23.68 -14.73
N GLY A 174 4.15 22.69 -15.58
CA GLY A 174 5.16 21.69 -15.96
C GLY A 174 5.51 20.70 -14.85
N ILE A 175 4.62 20.50 -13.87
CA ILE A 175 4.82 19.56 -12.76
C ILE A 175 4.17 18.23 -13.13
N TYR A 176 4.99 17.22 -13.38
CA TYR A 176 4.56 15.91 -13.84
C TYR A 176 5.16 14.78 -12.99
N GLY A 177 4.52 13.61 -13.04
CA GLY A 177 5.05 12.34 -12.56
C GLY A 177 5.53 11.43 -13.69
N THR A 178 5.88 10.20 -13.33
CA THR A 178 6.44 9.18 -14.24
C THR A 178 5.76 7.82 -14.10
N GLN A 179 4.56 7.76 -13.51
CA GLN A 179 3.93 6.50 -13.08
C GLN A 179 3.65 5.54 -14.24
N ASN A 180 3.30 6.05 -15.45
CA ASN A 180 3.11 5.18 -16.61
C ASN A 180 4.39 4.44 -17.00
N TYR A 181 5.55 5.09 -16.83
CA TYR A 181 6.87 4.52 -17.15
C TYR A 181 7.12 3.23 -16.35
N TRP A 182 6.71 3.19 -15.08
CA TRP A 182 6.94 2.05 -14.19
C TRP A 182 6.14 0.80 -14.56
N TYR A 183 4.95 0.98 -15.14
CA TYR A 183 4.03 -0.14 -15.41
C TYR A 183 3.97 -0.53 -16.90
N ASN A 184 4.23 0.41 -17.81
CA ASN A 184 3.99 0.22 -19.24
C ASN A 184 5.27 0.24 -20.10
N SER A 185 6.41 0.66 -19.56
CA SER A 185 7.64 0.76 -20.35
C SER A 185 8.62 -0.39 -20.11
N LEU A 186 9.04 -1.02 -21.20
CA LEU A 186 10.11 -2.02 -21.19
C LEU A 186 11.49 -1.44 -20.83
N SER A 187 11.73 -0.15 -21.06
CA SER A 187 13.04 0.44 -20.74
C SER A 187 13.21 0.73 -19.24
N TYR A 188 12.11 0.83 -18.48
CA TYR A 188 12.17 0.80 -17.02
C TYR A 188 12.54 -0.59 -16.49
N GLY A 189 12.05 -1.63 -17.17
CA GLY A 189 12.30 -3.03 -16.85
C GLY A 189 11.03 -3.85 -16.86
N LYS A 190 11.01 -4.92 -16.05
CA LYS A 190 9.77 -5.67 -15.82
C LYS A 190 8.90 -4.86 -14.86
N GLY A 191 7.68 -4.57 -15.28
CA GLY A 191 6.72 -3.78 -14.53
C GLY A 191 6.20 -4.52 -13.31
N TRP A 192 5.75 -3.75 -12.33
CA TRP A 192 5.09 -4.31 -11.15
C TRP A 192 3.81 -5.05 -11.56
N SER A 193 3.62 -6.26 -11.04
CA SER A 193 2.48 -7.13 -11.33
C SER A 193 1.92 -7.69 -10.03
N LEU A 194 0.60 -7.82 -9.91
CA LEU A 194 0.02 -8.50 -8.74
C LEU A 194 0.25 -10.00 -8.83
N VAL A 195 0.31 -10.69 -7.71
CA VAL A 195 0.39 -12.16 -7.68
C VAL A 195 -1.01 -12.74 -7.49
N ARG A 196 -1.29 -13.87 -8.12
CA ARG A 196 -2.57 -14.59 -8.02
C ARG A 196 -3.05 -14.77 -6.59
N PRO A 197 -2.18 -15.09 -5.60
CA PRO A 197 -2.63 -15.26 -4.23
C PRO A 197 -3.23 -13.98 -3.64
N PHE A 198 -2.68 -12.82 -4.02
CA PHE A 198 -3.23 -11.53 -3.62
C PHE A 198 -4.54 -11.23 -4.37
N VAL A 199 -4.60 -11.50 -5.68
CA VAL A 199 -5.83 -11.32 -6.49
C VAL A 199 -6.98 -12.17 -5.94
N ASN A 200 -6.71 -13.37 -5.44
CA ASN A 200 -7.68 -14.24 -4.81
C ASN A 200 -8.28 -13.69 -3.51
N THR A 201 -7.64 -12.68 -2.89
CA THR A 201 -8.18 -12.02 -1.69
C THR A 201 -9.33 -11.07 -1.98
N TYR A 202 -9.47 -10.58 -3.23
CA TYR A 202 -10.62 -9.76 -3.62
C TYR A 202 -11.91 -10.57 -3.45
N LEU A 203 -12.87 -10.01 -2.71
CA LEU A 203 -14.13 -10.70 -2.46
C LEU A 203 -14.97 -10.81 -3.74
N LYS A 204 -16.02 -11.62 -3.67
CA LYS A 204 -17.12 -11.54 -4.63
C LYS A 204 -18.04 -10.38 -4.28
N LEU A 205 -18.90 -9.98 -5.21
CA LEU A 205 -19.87 -8.89 -4.99
C LEU A 205 -20.83 -9.18 -3.83
N ASP A 206 -21.12 -10.45 -3.55
CA ASP A 206 -21.92 -10.86 -2.39
C ASP A 206 -21.16 -10.82 -1.06
N GLY A 207 -19.89 -10.40 -1.06
CA GLY A 207 -19.04 -10.30 0.12
C GLY A 207 -18.40 -11.61 0.57
N THR A 208 -18.64 -12.72 -0.12
CA THR A 208 -17.99 -14.00 0.19
C THR A 208 -16.61 -14.12 -0.46
N PRO A 209 -15.68 -14.91 0.13
CA PRO A 209 -14.39 -15.19 -0.48
C PRO A 209 -14.53 -15.86 -1.85
N PHE A 210 -13.76 -15.39 -2.84
CA PHE A 210 -13.66 -16.05 -4.14
C PHE A 210 -13.14 -17.49 -4.02
N THR A 211 -12.20 -17.71 -3.09
CA THR A 211 -11.57 -19.00 -2.81
C THR A 211 -12.48 -19.99 -2.10
N ALA A 212 -13.71 -19.60 -1.74
CA ALA A 212 -14.74 -20.52 -1.27
C ALA A 212 -15.46 -21.22 -2.44
N GLU A 213 -15.26 -20.78 -3.69
CA GLU A 213 -15.84 -21.46 -4.85
C GLU A 213 -15.09 -22.74 -5.19
N THR A 214 -15.83 -23.80 -5.50
CA THR A 214 -15.24 -25.06 -5.97
C THR A 214 -14.48 -24.83 -7.29
N GLY A 215 -13.24 -25.30 -7.35
CA GLY A 215 -12.39 -25.20 -8.55
C GLY A 215 -11.87 -23.78 -8.81
N TYR A 216 -11.80 -22.91 -7.79
CA TYR A 216 -11.24 -21.58 -7.95
C TYR A 216 -9.78 -21.60 -8.47
N GLU A 217 -9.05 -22.67 -8.18
CA GLU A 217 -7.65 -22.88 -8.53
C GLU A 217 -7.43 -22.96 -10.04
N THR A 218 -8.42 -23.42 -10.81
CA THR A 218 -8.34 -23.60 -12.27
C THR A 218 -9.14 -22.57 -13.05
N LYS A 219 -9.78 -21.60 -12.38
CA LYS A 219 -10.47 -20.50 -13.08
C LYS A 219 -9.46 -19.67 -13.85
N ASN A 220 -9.69 -19.51 -15.15
CA ASN A 220 -8.87 -18.64 -15.99
C ASN A 220 -9.15 -17.16 -15.68
N PHE A 221 -8.36 -16.25 -16.24
CA PHE A 221 -8.48 -14.82 -15.97
C PHE A 221 -9.91 -14.27 -16.19
N VAL A 222 -10.59 -14.69 -17.26
CA VAL A 222 -11.97 -14.26 -17.57
C VAL A 222 -12.95 -14.71 -16.48
N GLU A 223 -12.82 -15.92 -15.98
CA GLU A 223 -13.64 -16.46 -14.89
C GLU A 223 -13.31 -15.80 -13.55
N GLU A 224 -12.03 -15.56 -13.27
CA GLU A 224 -11.57 -14.90 -12.05
C GLU A 224 -12.10 -13.48 -11.92
N MET A 225 -12.24 -12.75 -13.03
CA MET A 225 -12.66 -11.35 -13.03
C MET A 225 -14.19 -11.14 -12.91
N LYS A 226 -15.00 -12.20 -13.00
CA LYS A 226 -16.46 -12.12 -12.95
C LYS A 226 -16.97 -12.03 -11.51
N ASN A 227 -17.97 -11.16 -11.30
CA ASN A 227 -18.68 -11.00 -10.02
C ASN A 227 -17.75 -10.73 -8.81
N ARG A 228 -16.64 -10.03 -9.03
CA ARG A 228 -15.68 -9.64 -8.01
C ARG A 228 -15.92 -8.23 -7.49
N ASP A 229 -15.31 -7.93 -6.34
CA ASP A 229 -15.01 -6.58 -5.88
C ASP A 229 -14.58 -5.68 -7.05
N LEU A 230 -15.32 -4.59 -7.29
CA LEU A 230 -15.13 -3.76 -8.47
C LEU A 230 -13.85 -2.92 -8.41
N ARG A 231 -13.15 -2.89 -7.28
CA ARG A 231 -11.79 -2.33 -7.22
C ARG A 231 -10.80 -3.17 -8.00
N LEU A 232 -11.05 -4.47 -8.21
CA LEU A 232 -10.13 -5.33 -8.97
C LEU A 232 -9.94 -4.81 -10.41
N ALA A 233 -11.05 -4.57 -11.11
CA ALA A 233 -11.03 -4.00 -12.48
C ALA A 233 -10.60 -2.52 -12.53
N GLN A 234 -10.48 -1.86 -11.39
CA GLN A 234 -9.91 -0.50 -11.25
C GLN A 234 -8.44 -0.52 -10.80
N THR A 235 -7.92 -1.68 -10.39
CA THR A 235 -6.53 -1.88 -9.94
C THR A 235 -5.68 -2.49 -11.03
N ILE A 236 -6.24 -3.41 -11.82
CA ILE A 236 -5.57 -4.08 -12.94
C ILE A 236 -6.35 -3.91 -14.26
N ARG A 237 -5.70 -4.18 -15.40
CA ARG A 237 -6.35 -4.26 -16.72
C ARG A 237 -7.40 -5.36 -16.70
N GLY A 238 -8.65 -4.99 -16.46
CA GLY A 238 -9.79 -5.91 -16.49
C GLY A 238 -10.32 -6.18 -17.89
N LEU A 239 -11.41 -6.96 -17.97
CA LEU A 239 -11.99 -7.44 -19.23
C LEU A 239 -12.32 -6.30 -20.21
N ASP A 240 -12.87 -5.20 -19.69
CA ASP A 240 -13.31 -4.05 -20.50
C ASP A 240 -12.29 -2.91 -20.54
N PHE A 241 -11.04 -3.15 -20.13
CA PHE A 241 -10.03 -2.10 -20.04
C PHE A 241 -9.61 -1.59 -21.42
N LYS A 242 -9.46 -0.26 -21.55
CA LYS A 242 -9.11 0.40 -22.81
C LYS A 242 -7.92 1.33 -22.65
N ARG A 243 -7.09 1.38 -23.69
CA ARG A 243 -6.03 2.38 -23.89
C ARG A 243 -6.20 3.04 -25.24
N ASP A 244 -6.08 4.36 -25.31
CA ASP A 244 -6.35 5.13 -26.52
C ASP A 244 -7.71 4.79 -27.16
N GLY A 245 -8.72 4.47 -26.33
CA GLY A 245 -10.05 4.05 -26.75
C GLY A 245 -10.17 2.62 -27.28
N LYS A 246 -9.08 1.85 -27.33
CA LYS A 246 -9.03 0.46 -27.82
C LYS A 246 -8.96 -0.53 -26.67
N ALA A 247 -9.67 -1.66 -26.78
CA ALA A 247 -9.56 -2.75 -25.82
C ALA A 247 -8.12 -3.27 -25.81
N VAL A 248 -7.55 -3.47 -24.61
CA VAL A 248 -6.22 -4.07 -24.46
C VAL A 248 -6.17 -4.96 -23.25
N VAL A 249 -5.46 -6.08 -23.37
CA VAL A 249 -5.19 -7.02 -22.27
C VAL A 249 -3.88 -6.69 -21.56
N ALA A 250 -3.50 -7.54 -20.60
CA ALA A 250 -2.21 -7.46 -19.94
C ALA A 250 -1.07 -7.58 -20.97
N ASP A 251 -0.17 -6.59 -21.00
CA ASP A 251 1.05 -6.72 -21.80
C ASP A 251 2.05 -7.65 -21.11
N MET A 252 2.10 -8.90 -21.56
CA MET A 252 2.98 -9.95 -21.04
C MET A 252 4.49 -9.68 -21.22
N THR A 253 4.88 -8.59 -21.89
CA THR A 253 6.31 -8.21 -21.98
C THR A 253 6.79 -7.40 -20.76
N VAL A 254 5.88 -6.66 -20.12
CA VAL A 254 6.14 -5.87 -18.90
C VAL A 254 5.44 -6.44 -17.67
N CYS A 255 4.22 -6.96 -17.81
CA CYS A 255 3.47 -7.62 -16.73
C CYS A 255 3.73 -9.12 -16.75
N LEU A 256 4.34 -9.64 -15.69
CA LEU A 256 4.87 -11.00 -15.68
C LEU A 256 3.82 -12.04 -15.26
N THR A 257 2.82 -11.64 -14.48
CA THR A 257 1.84 -12.57 -13.90
C THR A 257 0.47 -12.51 -14.59
N GLY A 258 0.30 -11.66 -15.60
CA GLY A 258 -1.00 -11.39 -16.22
C GLY A 258 -1.87 -10.37 -15.48
N TYR A 259 -1.55 -10.03 -14.22
CA TYR A 259 -2.29 -9.03 -13.45
C TYR A 259 -1.66 -7.64 -13.56
N HIS A 260 -1.87 -7.00 -14.70
CA HIS A 260 -1.22 -5.73 -15.10
C HIS A 260 -1.85 -4.54 -14.39
N VAL A 261 -1.09 -3.82 -13.55
CA VAL A 261 -1.61 -2.73 -12.71
C VAL A 261 -1.92 -1.46 -13.51
N ILE A 262 -3.08 -0.86 -13.24
CA ILE A 262 -3.55 0.40 -13.84
C ILE A 262 -3.78 1.52 -12.83
N LYS A 263 -3.67 1.24 -11.53
CA LYS A 263 -3.72 2.27 -10.49
C LYS A 263 -2.53 3.22 -10.68
N TYR A 264 -2.77 4.52 -10.60
CA TYR A 264 -1.83 5.59 -10.95
C TYR A 264 -1.41 5.70 -12.43
N SER A 265 -1.89 4.81 -13.31
CA SER A 265 -1.62 4.89 -14.75
C SER A 265 -2.71 5.65 -15.49
N LEU A 266 -2.29 6.54 -16.38
CA LEU A 266 -3.10 7.20 -17.39
C LEU A 266 -3.29 6.26 -18.59
N ASP A 267 -4.48 6.31 -19.20
CA ASP A 267 -4.87 5.35 -20.25
C ASP A 267 -4.14 5.58 -21.58
N ASP A 268 -3.74 6.81 -21.87
CA ASP A 268 -3.13 7.20 -23.15
C ASP A 268 -1.65 6.75 -23.25
N THR A 269 -1.28 6.12 -24.35
CA THR A 269 0.08 5.57 -24.54
C THR A 269 1.17 6.63 -24.63
N LYS A 270 0.83 7.89 -24.94
CA LYS A 270 1.80 8.98 -25.01
C LYS A 270 2.52 9.27 -23.69
N TYR A 271 1.98 8.78 -22.56
CA TYR A 271 2.56 8.94 -21.23
C TYR A 271 3.60 7.87 -20.89
N ASP A 272 3.68 6.76 -21.63
CA ASP A 272 4.48 5.58 -21.25
C ASP A 272 5.99 5.83 -21.22
N ASN A 273 6.51 6.78 -22.00
CA ASN A 273 7.95 7.06 -22.11
C ASN A 273 8.29 8.55 -22.09
N ASN A 274 7.43 9.40 -21.49
CA ASN A 274 7.49 10.85 -21.70
C ASN A 274 7.58 11.66 -20.41
N GLU A 275 7.62 11.02 -19.23
CA GLU A 275 7.70 11.69 -17.90
C GLU A 275 6.71 12.86 -17.73
N LYS A 276 5.51 12.69 -18.32
CA LYS A 276 4.47 13.74 -18.42
C LYS A 276 3.15 13.31 -17.79
N ASN A 277 3.19 12.35 -16.86
CA ASN A 277 1.99 11.97 -16.13
C ASN A 277 1.47 13.18 -15.37
N ASN A 278 0.25 13.59 -15.68
CA ASN A 278 -0.37 14.75 -15.05
C ASN A 278 -1.37 14.37 -13.96
N ASN A 279 -1.41 13.11 -13.51
CA ASN A 279 -2.21 12.72 -12.35
C ASN A 279 -1.51 13.06 -11.04
N SER A 280 -2.28 13.59 -10.09
CA SER A 280 -1.79 13.90 -8.75
C SER A 280 -1.70 12.66 -7.86
N ILE A 281 -0.80 12.68 -6.87
CA ILE A 281 -0.51 11.53 -6.00
C ILE A 281 -1.01 11.79 -4.58
N PRO A 282 -2.09 11.12 -4.14
CA PRO A 282 -2.52 11.16 -2.74
C PRO A 282 -1.44 10.64 -1.80
N LEU A 283 -1.17 11.38 -0.72
CA LEU A 283 -0.26 11.01 0.37
C LEU A 283 -1.02 10.52 1.61
N LEU A 284 -2.15 11.18 1.91
CA LEU A 284 -3.09 10.86 2.98
C LEU A 284 -4.51 10.92 2.39
N ARG A 285 -5.37 9.96 2.70
CA ARG A 285 -6.78 9.96 2.26
C ARG A 285 -7.71 9.34 3.29
N TYR A 286 -8.98 9.70 3.22
CA TYR A 286 -9.99 9.36 4.21
C TYR A 286 -10.18 7.85 4.39
N ALA A 287 -10.06 7.04 3.33
CA ALA A 287 -10.14 5.58 3.47
C ALA A 287 -9.09 5.00 4.42
N GLU A 288 -7.87 5.54 4.45
CA GLU A 288 -6.84 5.10 5.38
C GLU A 288 -7.23 5.43 6.83
N VAL A 289 -7.85 6.59 7.05
CA VAL A 289 -8.37 6.98 8.37
C VAL A 289 -9.41 5.95 8.86
N LEU A 290 -10.33 5.53 7.98
CA LEU A 290 -11.31 4.48 8.29
C LEU A 290 -10.64 3.15 8.64
N LEU A 291 -9.63 2.75 7.86
CA LEU A 291 -8.86 1.52 8.11
C LEU A 291 -8.09 1.59 9.43
N ASN A 292 -7.47 2.73 9.73
CA ASN A 292 -6.70 2.92 10.95
C ASN A 292 -7.60 2.87 12.20
N TYR A 293 -8.78 3.50 12.14
CA TYR A 293 -9.77 3.42 13.22
C TYR A 293 -10.24 1.98 13.43
N ALA A 294 -10.63 1.28 12.35
CA ALA A 294 -11.13 -0.08 12.43
C ALA A 294 -10.10 -1.04 13.04
N GLU A 295 -8.85 -0.97 12.58
CA GLU A 295 -7.77 -1.80 13.10
C GLU A 295 -7.46 -1.49 14.57
N ALA A 296 -7.31 -0.21 14.93
CA ALA A 296 -7.02 0.17 16.30
C ALA A 296 -8.12 -0.26 17.28
N GLN A 297 -9.39 -0.10 16.90
CA GLN A 297 -10.51 -0.55 17.73
C GLN A 297 -10.59 -2.07 17.83
N ALA A 298 -10.30 -2.80 16.75
CA ALA A 298 -10.27 -4.27 16.78
C ALA A 298 -9.17 -4.79 17.71
N GLU A 299 -7.98 -4.17 17.67
CA GLU A 299 -6.84 -4.52 18.53
C GLU A 299 -7.07 -4.20 20.01
N LEU A 300 -7.90 -3.19 20.29
CA LEU A 300 -8.38 -2.85 21.63
C LEU A 300 -9.55 -3.74 22.10
N GLY A 301 -10.10 -4.58 21.21
CA GLY A 301 -11.30 -5.39 21.49
C GLY A 301 -12.59 -4.58 21.57
N GLY A 302 -12.59 -3.35 21.06
CA GLY A 302 -13.71 -2.39 21.14
C GLY A 302 -14.50 -2.18 19.85
N LEU A 303 -14.11 -2.81 18.74
CA LEU A 303 -14.80 -2.62 17.45
C LEU A 303 -16.21 -3.21 17.48
N THR A 304 -17.21 -2.39 17.10
CA THR A 304 -18.62 -2.80 17.03
C THR A 304 -19.11 -3.01 15.59
N ASP A 305 -20.31 -3.58 15.42
CA ASP A 305 -21.00 -3.63 14.12
C ASP A 305 -21.21 -2.22 13.53
N ALA A 306 -21.48 -1.21 14.37
CA ALA A 306 -21.68 0.16 13.92
C ALA A 306 -20.36 0.78 13.40
N ASP A 307 -19.25 0.51 14.09
CA ASP A 307 -17.92 0.91 13.64
C ASP A 307 -17.55 0.20 12.33
N TRP A 308 -17.80 -1.11 12.24
CA TRP A 308 -17.60 -1.89 11.02
C TRP A 308 -18.39 -1.29 9.86
N ASN A 309 -19.68 -1.02 10.07
CA ASN A 309 -20.56 -0.48 9.05
C ASN A 309 -20.07 0.87 8.50
N THR A 310 -19.53 1.73 9.36
CA THR A 310 -19.05 3.07 8.97
C THR A 310 -17.59 3.09 8.48
N THR A 311 -16.85 1.99 8.65
CA THR A 311 -15.46 1.85 8.19
C THR A 311 -15.31 0.83 7.07
N ILE A 312 -15.01 -0.43 7.39
CA ILE A 312 -14.78 -1.53 6.43
C ILE A 312 -16.02 -1.73 5.54
N GLY A 313 -17.20 -1.70 6.14
CA GLY A 313 -18.47 -1.75 5.43
C GLY A 313 -18.65 -0.64 4.40
N ALA A 314 -18.25 0.59 4.73
CA ALA A 314 -18.34 1.73 3.83
C ALA A 314 -17.39 1.58 2.62
N LEU A 315 -16.16 1.10 2.85
CA LEU A 315 -15.19 0.82 1.78
C LEU A 315 -15.71 -0.27 0.83
N ARG A 316 -16.26 -1.35 1.39
CA ARG A 316 -16.87 -2.46 0.63
C ARG A 316 -18.05 -2.00 -0.21
N ARG A 317 -18.95 -1.19 0.34
CA ARG A 317 -20.08 -0.63 -0.43
C ARG A 317 -19.61 0.29 -1.55
N ARG A 318 -18.60 1.13 -1.33
CA ARG A 318 -18.00 1.95 -2.40
C ARG A 318 -17.44 1.07 -3.52
N ALA A 319 -16.87 -0.08 -3.16
CA ALA A 319 -16.38 -1.09 -4.09
C ALA A 319 -17.47 -1.97 -4.75
N GLY A 320 -18.75 -1.71 -4.48
CA GLY A 320 -19.88 -2.44 -5.03
C GLY A 320 -20.19 -3.78 -4.35
N ILE A 321 -19.53 -4.11 -3.25
CA ILE A 321 -19.84 -5.30 -2.45
C ILE A 321 -21.12 -5.05 -1.66
N THR A 322 -22.05 -5.99 -1.72
CA THR A 322 -23.39 -5.89 -1.12
C THR A 322 -23.52 -6.67 0.19
N GLY A 323 -22.75 -7.75 0.38
CA GLY A 323 -22.79 -8.56 1.60
C GLY A 323 -21.64 -8.30 2.58
N GLY A 324 -21.84 -8.66 3.85
CA GLY A 324 -20.82 -8.53 4.90
C GLY A 324 -20.41 -7.08 5.21
N THR A 325 -21.28 -6.10 4.93
CA THR A 325 -20.95 -4.67 5.09
C THR A 325 -21.47 -4.05 6.38
N GLU A 326 -22.42 -4.69 7.07
CA GLU A 326 -23.07 -4.10 8.26
C GLU A 326 -22.71 -4.82 9.57
N LYS A 327 -22.15 -6.02 9.47
CA LYS A 327 -21.89 -6.91 10.61
C LYS A 327 -20.45 -7.38 10.61
N LEU A 328 -19.88 -7.47 11.81
CA LEU A 328 -18.56 -8.06 12.02
C LEU A 328 -18.54 -9.50 11.50
N PRO A 329 -17.46 -9.91 10.80
CA PRO A 329 -17.32 -11.29 10.36
C PRO A 329 -17.18 -12.23 11.58
N THR A 330 -17.89 -13.36 11.53
CA THR A 330 -17.85 -14.39 12.56
C THR A 330 -17.09 -15.64 12.15
N THR A 331 -16.73 -15.74 10.88
CA THR A 331 -16.05 -16.91 10.29
C THR A 331 -14.68 -16.53 9.76
N VAL A 332 -13.68 -17.35 10.08
CA VAL A 332 -12.32 -17.21 9.55
C VAL A 332 -12.30 -17.61 8.08
N ASP A 333 -11.80 -16.72 7.22
CA ASP A 333 -11.41 -17.13 5.86
C ASP A 333 -10.14 -17.99 5.95
N SER A 334 -10.30 -19.27 5.65
CA SER A 334 -9.21 -20.26 5.71
C SER A 334 -8.10 -19.97 4.71
N TYR A 335 -8.41 -19.45 3.53
CA TYR A 335 -7.42 -19.09 2.53
C TYR A 335 -6.56 -17.92 3.02
N LEU A 336 -7.19 -16.86 3.52
CA LEU A 336 -6.49 -15.69 4.02
C LEU A 336 -5.60 -16.02 5.23
N GLN A 337 -6.10 -16.85 6.15
CA GLN A 337 -5.32 -17.33 7.28
C GLN A 337 -4.12 -18.17 6.81
N GLN A 338 -4.34 -19.21 6.01
CA GLN A 338 -3.28 -20.15 5.63
C GLN A 338 -2.21 -19.52 4.74
N VAL A 339 -2.60 -18.62 3.81
CA VAL A 339 -1.68 -18.06 2.82
C VAL A 339 -0.96 -16.82 3.33
N PHE A 340 -1.56 -16.04 4.23
CA PHE A 340 -1.00 -14.74 4.65
C PHE A 340 -0.80 -14.59 6.15
N TYR A 341 -1.71 -15.08 6.98
CA TYR A 341 -1.72 -14.75 8.41
C TYR A 341 -2.00 -15.99 9.28
N PRO A 342 -1.12 -17.01 9.27
CA PRO A 342 -1.39 -18.29 9.93
C PRO A 342 -1.59 -18.16 11.45
N ASN A 343 -1.00 -17.12 12.04
CA ASN A 343 -1.07 -16.85 13.48
C ASN A 343 -2.28 -16.01 13.92
N ILE A 344 -3.15 -15.59 12.99
CA ILE A 344 -4.33 -14.77 13.31
C ILE A 344 -5.59 -15.63 13.24
N THR A 345 -6.26 -15.79 14.38
CA THR A 345 -7.51 -16.56 14.51
C THR A 345 -8.76 -15.68 14.60
N ASN A 346 -8.60 -14.37 14.77
CA ASN A 346 -9.72 -13.44 14.85
C ASN A 346 -10.21 -13.09 13.42
N PRO A 347 -11.46 -13.46 13.05
CA PRO A 347 -11.99 -13.18 11.71
C PRO A 347 -12.08 -11.68 11.40
N VAL A 348 -12.33 -10.84 12.41
CA VAL A 348 -12.40 -9.38 12.25
C VAL A 348 -11.04 -8.82 11.84
N LEU A 349 -9.97 -9.21 12.54
CA LEU A 349 -8.62 -8.75 12.20
C LEU A 349 -8.18 -9.24 10.83
N LEU A 350 -8.49 -10.49 10.46
CA LEU A 350 -8.21 -11.02 9.12
C LEU A 350 -8.86 -10.15 8.04
N GLU A 351 -10.15 -9.86 8.17
CA GLU A 351 -10.86 -9.06 7.17
C GLU A 351 -10.41 -7.59 7.14
N ILE A 352 -10.02 -7.01 8.27
CA ILE A 352 -9.41 -5.67 8.30
C ILE A 352 -8.08 -5.68 7.53
N ARG A 353 -7.23 -6.71 7.73
CA ARG A 353 -5.96 -6.85 6.99
C ARG A 353 -6.18 -7.06 5.49
N ARG A 354 -7.22 -7.82 5.10
CA ARG A 354 -7.65 -7.96 3.70
C ARG A 354 -8.03 -6.61 3.12
N GLU A 355 -8.96 -5.93 3.77
CA GLU A 355 -9.51 -4.66 3.29
C GLU A 355 -8.39 -3.63 3.15
N ARG A 356 -7.50 -3.52 4.14
CA ARG A 356 -6.34 -2.62 4.10
C ARG A 356 -5.42 -2.91 2.92
N ALA A 357 -5.12 -4.19 2.67
CA ALA A 357 -4.21 -4.58 1.60
C ALA A 357 -4.80 -4.28 0.20
N ILE A 358 -6.10 -4.50 0.01
CA ILE A 358 -6.82 -4.22 -1.24
C ILE A 358 -7.01 -2.72 -1.45
N GLU A 359 -7.49 -2.02 -0.43
CA GLU A 359 -7.82 -0.60 -0.52
C GLU A 359 -6.57 0.25 -0.75
N LEU A 360 -5.45 -0.09 -0.11
CA LEU A 360 -4.18 0.65 -0.20
C LEU A 360 -3.16 0.01 -1.17
N VAL A 361 -3.61 -0.90 -2.04
CA VAL A 361 -2.75 -1.52 -3.06
C VAL A 361 -2.04 -0.45 -3.89
N ALA A 362 -0.74 -0.63 -4.14
CA ALA A 362 0.11 0.32 -4.88
C ALA A 362 0.37 1.69 -4.21
N GLU A 363 -0.07 1.94 -2.97
CA GLU A 363 0.10 3.24 -2.29
C GLU A 363 1.32 3.30 -1.35
N GLY A 364 2.27 2.36 -1.48
CA GLY A 364 3.51 2.35 -0.69
C GLY A 364 3.36 1.88 0.76
N THR A 365 2.21 1.33 1.15
CA THR A 365 1.92 0.94 2.55
C THR A 365 2.23 -0.52 2.88
N ARG A 366 2.11 -1.42 1.90
CA ARG A 366 2.13 -2.88 2.12
C ARG A 366 3.39 -3.37 2.84
N PHE A 367 4.56 -2.84 2.48
CA PHE A 367 5.81 -3.23 3.11
C PHE A 367 5.84 -2.90 4.61
N ASN A 368 5.39 -1.70 4.97
CA ASN A 368 5.30 -1.28 6.37
C ASN A 368 4.20 -2.04 7.12
N ASP A 369 3.09 -2.40 6.47
CA ASP A 369 2.06 -3.26 7.05
C ASP A 369 2.60 -4.66 7.37
N LEU A 370 3.34 -5.28 6.45
CA LEU A 370 3.98 -6.57 6.71
C LEU A 370 5.01 -6.48 7.85
N ARG A 371 5.80 -5.41 7.90
CA ARG A 371 6.81 -5.21 8.95
C ARG A 371 6.17 -5.02 10.32
N ARG A 372 5.17 -4.16 10.46
CA ARG A 372 4.52 -3.91 11.76
C ARG A 372 3.70 -5.09 12.27
N TRP A 373 3.17 -5.94 11.38
CA TRP A 373 2.47 -7.17 11.76
C TRP A 373 3.39 -8.37 11.96
N LYS A 374 4.70 -8.21 11.80
CA LYS A 374 5.69 -9.29 11.85
C LYS A 374 5.36 -10.41 10.84
N CYS A 375 5.16 -10.04 9.58
CA CYS A 375 4.85 -10.94 8.45
C CYS A 375 5.92 -10.86 7.35
N GLY A 376 7.19 -10.74 7.74
CA GLY A 376 8.33 -10.62 6.83
C GLY A 376 8.57 -11.86 5.98
N GLU A 377 8.32 -13.07 6.51
CA GLU A 377 8.47 -14.36 5.82
C GLU A 377 7.65 -14.43 4.52
N LEU A 378 6.52 -13.70 4.42
CA LEU A 378 5.75 -13.62 3.17
C LEU A 378 6.56 -13.01 2.01
N ILE A 379 7.56 -12.17 2.32
CA ILE A 379 8.47 -11.59 1.32
C ILE A 379 9.37 -12.67 0.75
N GLU A 380 9.62 -13.77 1.45
CA GLU A 380 10.36 -14.94 0.95
C GLU A 380 9.41 -15.97 0.33
N GLU A 381 8.42 -16.41 1.09
CA GLU A 381 7.69 -17.64 0.82
C GLU A 381 6.54 -17.46 -0.18
N LEU A 382 5.91 -16.27 -0.24
CA LEU A 382 4.72 -16.09 -1.06
C LEU A 382 5.08 -16.28 -2.55
N PRO A 383 4.51 -17.28 -3.24
CA PRO A 383 4.90 -17.57 -4.61
C PRO A 383 4.46 -16.46 -5.57
N TRP A 384 5.33 -16.12 -6.52
CA TRP A 384 4.99 -15.19 -7.59
C TRP A 384 4.28 -15.92 -8.74
N THR A 385 3.14 -16.53 -8.41
CA THR A 385 2.22 -17.14 -9.37
C THR A 385 1.34 -16.08 -10.03
N GLY A 386 1.11 -16.23 -11.32
CA GLY A 386 0.20 -15.44 -12.14
C GLY A 386 -1.05 -16.22 -12.52
N MET A 387 -1.75 -15.72 -13.53
CA MET A 387 -3.02 -16.27 -14.03
C MET A 387 -2.91 -17.74 -14.44
N HIS A 388 -4.04 -18.43 -14.34
CA HIS A 388 -4.20 -19.78 -14.86
C HIS A 388 -4.44 -19.77 -16.37
N ILE A 389 -3.81 -20.69 -17.09
CA ILE A 389 -4.03 -20.93 -18.51
C ILE A 389 -4.45 -22.38 -18.74
N SER A 390 -5.39 -22.60 -19.66
CA SER A 390 -5.99 -23.91 -19.90
C SER A 390 -5.02 -24.91 -20.53
N ALA A 391 -4.13 -24.44 -21.40
CA ALA A 391 -3.12 -25.26 -22.06
C ALA A 391 -1.95 -24.42 -22.58
N LEU A 392 -0.85 -25.10 -22.90
CA LEU A 392 0.25 -24.55 -23.69
C LEU A 392 -0.01 -24.76 -25.18
N ASN A 393 0.63 -23.93 -26.00
CA ASN A 393 0.64 -24.04 -27.45
C ASN A 393 -0.77 -23.94 -28.09
N VAL A 394 -1.65 -23.15 -27.46
CA VAL A 394 -2.99 -22.81 -27.95
C VAL A 394 -3.19 -21.30 -27.92
N ASP A 395 -4.04 -20.80 -28.82
CA ASP A 395 -4.49 -19.41 -28.84
C ASP A 395 -5.47 -19.16 -27.68
N ILE A 396 -5.15 -18.22 -26.79
CA ILE A 396 -5.94 -17.89 -25.60
C ILE A 396 -6.47 -16.46 -25.70
N ASP A 397 -7.79 -16.34 -25.56
CA ASP A 397 -8.52 -15.09 -25.33
C ASP A 397 -8.46 -14.74 -23.82
N LEU A 398 -7.81 -13.62 -23.48
CA LEU A 398 -7.55 -13.21 -22.11
C LEU A 398 -8.65 -12.32 -21.52
N ASN A 399 -9.43 -11.62 -22.34
CA ASN A 399 -10.50 -10.72 -21.87
C ASN A 399 -11.91 -11.25 -22.14
N GLY A 400 -12.05 -12.32 -22.92
CA GLY A 400 -13.33 -12.93 -23.28
C GLY A 400 -14.07 -12.20 -24.39
N ASP A 401 -13.38 -11.42 -25.24
CA ASP A 401 -14.01 -10.68 -26.34
C ASP A 401 -14.22 -11.51 -27.63
N GLY A 402 -13.79 -12.78 -27.61
CA GLY A 402 -13.87 -13.70 -28.74
C GLY A 402 -12.66 -13.67 -29.67
N THR A 403 -11.69 -12.80 -29.41
CA THR A 403 -10.44 -12.69 -30.15
C THR A 403 -9.28 -13.23 -29.31
N PRO A 404 -8.51 -14.22 -29.78
CA PRO A 404 -7.34 -14.68 -29.03
C PRO A 404 -6.25 -13.61 -28.94
N ASP A 405 -5.72 -13.39 -27.74
CA ASP A 405 -4.72 -12.37 -27.44
C ASP A 405 -3.30 -12.91 -27.29
N CYS A 406 -3.15 -14.10 -26.70
CA CYS A 406 -1.86 -14.65 -26.29
C CYS A 406 -1.72 -16.14 -26.59
N TYR A 407 -0.50 -16.53 -26.98
CA TYR A 407 -0.12 -17.92 -27.24
C TYR A 407 1.08 -18.26 -26.34
N PHE A 408 0.85 -19.06 -25.30
CA PHE A 408 1.89 -19.43 -24.35
C PHE A 408 2.64 -20.68 -24.83
N THR A 409 3.95 -20.58 -24.98
CA THR A 409 4.79 -21.67 -25.51
C THR A 409 6.00 -21.95 -24.63
N ASP A 410 6.29 -23.23 -24.40
CA ASP A 410 7.48 -23.73 -23.72
C ASP A 410 8.57 -24.20 -24.70
N ASN A 411 8.18 -24.51 -25.94
CA ASN A 411 9.06 -25.02 -26.99
C ASN A 411 9.43 -23.98 -28.07
N GLY A 412 8.89 -22.75 -27.97
CA GLY A 412 9.17 -21.65 -28.89
C GLY A 412 8.30 -21.66 -30.16
N THR A 413 7.30 -22.54 -30.22
CA THR A 413 6.30 -22.56 -31.29
C THR A 413 5.57 -21.21 -31.34
N GLN A 414 5.33 -20.71 -32.54
CA GLN A 414 4.62 -19.45 -32.75
C GLN A 414 3.15 -19.72 -33.05
N SER A 415 2.27 -18.80 -32.63
CA SER A 415 0.88 -18.85 -33.08
C SER A 415 0.81 -18.68 -34.61
N SER A 416 -0.11 -19.41 -35.24
CA SER A 416 -0.52 -19.15 -36.63
C SER A 416 -1.43 -17.93 -36.75
N ASN A 417 -2.05 -17.49 -35.66
CA ASN A 417 -2.86 -16.29 -35.58
C ASN A 417 -1.95 -15.07 -35.37
N LYS A 418 -1.94 -14.15 -36.34
CA LYS A 418 -1.08 -12.96 -36.32
C LYS A 418 -1.48 -11.93 -35.28
N ASP A 419 -2.73 -11.98 -34.83
CA ASP A 419 -3.26 -11.07 -33.80
C ASP A 419 -2.92 -11.57 -32.39
N CYS A 420 -2.47 -12.83 -32.27
CA CYS A 420 -2.13 -13.48 -31.02
C CYS A 420 -0.63 -13.31 -30.71
N LYS A 421 -0.32 -12.74 -29.54
CA LYS A 421 1.06 -12.49 -29.10
C LYS A 421 1.69 -13.78 -28.54
N THR A 422 2.76 -14.27 -29.16
CA THR A 422 3.53 -15.40 -28.61
C THR A 422 4.27 -14.99 -27.34
N VAL A 423 4.05 -15.74 -26.25
CA VAL A 423 4.69 -15.56 -24.94
C VAL A 423 5.48 -16.81 -24.59
N ASN A 424 6.80 -16.68 -24.46
CA ASN A 424 7.67 -17.80 -24.06
C ASN A 424 7.60 -18.01 -22.54
N VAL A 425 7.37 -19.25 -22.11
CA VAL A 425 7.23 -19.67 -20.71
C VAL A 425 8.21 -20.80 -20.35
N LYS A 426 9.52 -20.50 -20.38
CA LYS A 426 10.61 -21.50 -20.22
C LYS A 426 11.12 -21.61 -18.77
N ASN A 427 11.52 -22.80 -18.36
CA ASN A 427 11.72 -23.22 -16.96
C ASN A 427 13.04 -22.80 -16.24
N GLU A 428 13.85 -21.88 -16.75
CA GLU A 428 15.20 -21.65 -16.17
C GLU A 428 15.35 -20.34 -15.39
N THR A 429 14.87 -19.21 -15.91
CA THR A 429 14.81 -17.90 -15.22
C THR A 429 13.87 -17.00 -16.01
N GLY A 430 12.98 -16.26 -15.33
CA GLY A 430 11.94 -15.46 -15.95
C GLY A 430 10.55 -16.08 -15.84
N LEU A 431 9.67 -15.78 -16.80
CA LEU A 431 8.31 -16.30 -16.84
C LEU A 431 8.32 -17.76 -17.29
N TYR A 432 7.64 -18.63 -16.54
CA TYR A 432 7.46 -20.05 -16.83
C TYR A 432 6.04 -20.50 -16.50
N ALA A 433 5.67 -21.69 -16.97
CA ALA A 433 4.37 -22.30 -16.71
C ALA A 433 4.57 -23.62 -15.94
N THR A 434 3.81 -23.80 -14.86
CA THR A 434 3.84 -25.05 -14.06
C THR A 434 2.51 -25.77 -14.22
N ALA A 435 2.54 -27.07 -14.50
CA ALA A 435 1.33 -27.88 -14.55
C ALA A 435 0.59 -27.81 -13.21
N ASN A 436 -0.71 -27.52 -13.25
CA ASN A 436 -1.56 -27.52 -12.07
C ASN A 436 -2.15 -28.91 -11.86
N ALA A 437 -2.16 -29.41 -10.62
CA ALA A 437 -2.65 -30.75 -10.30
C ALA A 437 -4.14 -30.96 -10.64
N ALA A 438 -4.93 -29.88 -10.67
CA ALA A 438 -6.34 -29.90 -11.06
C ALA A 438 -6.56 -29.73 -12.58
N GLY A 439 -5.49 -29.62 -13.37
CA GLY A 439 -5.52 -29.44 -14.82
C GLY A 439 -5.06 -28.05 -15.26
N GLY A 440 -4.56 -27.94 -16.49
CA GLY A 440 -4.01 -26.68 -17.02
C GLY A 440 -2.63 -26.31 -16.44
N TYR A 441 -2.29 -25.03 -16.52
CA TYR A 441 -1.00 -24.51 -16.06
C TYR A 441 -1.16 -23.18 -15.33
N ASP A 442 -0.35 -22.96 -14.30
CA ASP A 442 -0.22 -21.66 -13.66
C ASP A 442 1.03 -20.94 -14.17
N LEU A 443 0.88 -19.69 -14.58
CA LEU A 443 2.04 -18.84 -14.84
C LEU A 443 2.80 -18.60 -13.54
N ARG A 444 4.12 -18.52 -13.62
CA ARG A 444 5.00 -18.22 -12.49
C ARG A 444 6.19 -17.40 -12.95
N TYR A 445 6.68 -16.54 -12.07
CA TYR A 445 7.93 -15.83 -12.32
C TYR A 445 9.04 -16.33 -11.40
N ASN A 446 10.15 -16.76 -11.98
CA ASN A 446 11.36 -17.13 -11.27
C ASN A 446 12.41 -16.02 -11.45
N PRO A 447 12.77 -15.26 -10.40
CA PRO A 447 13.79 -14.22 -10.49
C PRO A 447 15.22 -14.76 -10.63
N GLY A 448 15.44 -16.08 -10.66
CA GLY A 448 16.75 -16.72 -10.66
C GLY A 448 17.31 -16.95 -9.25
N SER A 449 18.50 -17.55 -9.15
CA SER A 449 19.15 -17.86 -7.87
C SER A 449 19.49 -16.60 -7.07
N GLY A 450 19.07 -16.53 -5.79
CA GLY A 450 19.61 -15.60 -4.77
C GLY A 450 18.69 -14.52 -4.20
N ASN A 451 17.41 -14.41 -4.57
CA ASN A 451 16.75 -13.09 -4.52
C ASN A 451 15.64 -12.86 -3.50
N ARG A 452 15.29 -13.82 -2.64
CA ARG A 452 14.28 -13.59 -1.59
C ARG A 452 14.67 -14.38 -0.35
N ILE A 453 15.44 -13.75 0.52
CA ILE A 453 15.83 -14.31 1.82
C ILE A 453 15.19 -13.44 2.89
N TRP A 454 14.50 -14.06 3.83
CA TRP A 454 14.16 -13.49 5.12
C TRP A 454 14.96 -14.24 6.19
N TYR A 455 15.94 -13.59 6.81
CA TYR A 455 16.80 -14.25 7.80
C TYR A 455 16.02 -14.62 9.05
N ASP A 456 16.28 -15.83 9.58
CA ASP A 456 15.68 -16.37 10.81
C ASP A 456 15.88 -15.48 12.05
N ASP A 457 16.89 -14.62 12.03
CA ASP A 457 17.17 -13.67 13.11
C ASP A 457 16.42 -12.35 12.97
N ASP A 458 15.48 -12.26 12.03
CA ASP A 458 14.53 -11.17 11.88
C ASP A 458 15.19 -9.79 11.62
N ARG A 459 16.49 -9.75 11.28
CA ARG A 459 17.25 -8.49 11.14
C ARG A 459 16.64 -7.52 10.14
N GLN A 460 15.96 -8.04 9.11
CA GLN A 460 15.37 -7.27 8.02
C GLN A 460 14.09 -6.51 8.40
N TYR A 461 13.58 -6.69 9.62
CA TYR A 461 12.54 -5.79 10.13
C TYR A 461 13.05 -4.39 10.40
N LEU A 462 14.37 -4.14 10.42
CA LEU A 462 15.00 -2.82 10.44
C LEU A 462 16.17 -2.79 9.45
N TYR A 463 16.43 -1.64 8.85
CA TYR A 463 17.57 -1.47 7.96
C TYR A 463 18.87 -1.34 8.78
N PRO A 464 20.02 -1.80 8.24
CA PRO A 464 21.29 -1.48 8.85
C PRO A 464 21.51 0.04 8.84
N VAL A 465 22.06 0.58 9.93
CA VAL A 465 22.63 1.92 9.94
C VAL A 465 23.80 1.94 8.95
N PRO A 466 23.86 2.91 8.01
CA PRO A 466 24.92 2.94 7.01
C PRO A 466 26.30 2.97 7.65
N ALA A 467 27.19 2.07 7.23
CA ALA A 467 28.53 1.95 7.81
C ALA A 467 29.35 3.25 7.72
N GLN A 468 29.10 4.09 6.69
CA GLN A 468 29.74 5.40 6.60
C GLN A 468 29.34 6.31 7.77
N VAL A 469 28.07 6.32 8.15
CA VAL A 469 27.58 7.17 9.26
C VAL A 469 28.20 6.73 10.58
N ILE A 470 28.32 5.42 10.83
CA ILE A 470 28.99 4.91 12.04
C ILE A 470 30.46 5.36 12.07
N ARG A 471 31.19 5.23 10.95
CA ARG A 471 32.59 5.70 10.85
C ARG A 471 32.72 7.21 11.03
N ASP A 472 31.76 7.99 10.55
CA ASP A 472 31.75 9.45 10.72
C ASP A 472 31.59 9.82 12.20
N TYR A 473 30.73 9.11 12.95
CA TYR A 473 30.60 9.26 14.40
C TYR A 473 31.91 8.90 15.12
N GLU A 474 32.50 7.75 14.80
CA GLU A 474 33.76 7.29 15.40
C GLU A 474 34.92 8.26 15.13
N SER A 475 35.01 8.77 13.89
CA SER A 475 36.03 9.75 13.50
C SER A 475 35.88 11.08 14.22
N ALA A 476 34.65 11.44 14.61
CA ALA A 476 34.35 12.61 15.41
C ALA A 476 34.51 12.38 16.93
N GLY A 477 34.85 11.16 17.37
CA GLY A 477 35.02 10.81 18.79
C GLY A 477 33.74 10.38 19.51
N TYR A 478 32.68 10.03 18.76
CA TYR A 478 31.37 9.63 19.26
C TYR A 478 31.04 8.18 18.89
N LYS A 479 29.91 7.69 19.37
CA LYS A 479 29.42 6.34 19.12
C LYS A 479 28.02 6.39 18.53
N LEU A 480 27.80 5.58 17.49
CA LEU A 480 26.48 5.27 16.95
C LEU A 480 26.31 3.75 16.89
N SER A 481 25.35 3.21 17.63
CA SER A 481 25.08 1.76 17.63
C SER A 481 24.37 1.29 16.36
N GLN A 482 24.69 0.06 15.97
CA GLN A 482 24.04 -0.65 14.88
C GLN A 482 22.71 -1.28 15.34
N ASN A 483 21.80 -1.55 14.40
CA ASN A 483 20.60 -2.34 14.67
C ASN A 483 20.94 -3.80 14.99
N PRO A 484 20.12 -4.50 15.81
CA PRO A 484 20.39 -5.89 16.18
C PRO A 484 20.65 -6.78 14.95
N ASN A 485 21.59 -7.70 15.10
CA ASN A 485 21.98 -8.71 14.09
C ASN A 485 22.60 -8.14 12.79
N TRP A 486 22.72 -6.82 12.65
CA TRP A 486 23.55 -6.20 11.63
C TRP A 486 24.97 -6.01 12.16
N ASN A 487 25.98 -6.33 11.34
CA ASN A 487 27.41 -6.22 11.69
C ASN A 487 28.06 -5.01 11.01
#